data_AF-A0A382YN26-F1
#
_entry.id   AF-A0A382YN26-F1
#
_cell.length_a   1.000
_cell.length_b   1.000
_cell.length_c   1.000
_cell.angle_alpha   90.00
_cell.angle_beta   90.00
_cell.angle_gamma   90.00
#
_symmetry.space_group_name_H-M   'P 1'
#
loop_
_entity.id
_entity.type
_entity.pdbx_description
1 polymer ?
#
loop_
_entity_poly.entity_id
_entity_poly.type
_entity_poly.pdbx_seq_one_letter_code
_entity_poly.pdbx_strand_id
1 'polypeptide(L)'
;DASTVVFESMLMNTPIVNIRLQNNSWIYDFEKTEAVLTFDYDSNYQIKISELITDEKKYNEQVGKLEKFLEFYLVNRKCASENLIKSLL
;
A
#
# COMPACT_ATOMS: atom_id res chain seq x y z
N ASP A 1 7.58 -0.45 8.89
CA ASP A 1 7.45 -1.88 9.21
C ASP A 1 6.22 -2.50 8.60
N ALA A 2 6.28 -3.80 8.28
CA ALA A 2 5.08 -4.50 7.82
C ALA A 2 4.03 -4.60 8.92
N SER A 3 2.83 -4.19 8.54
CA SER A 3 1.65 -4.23 9.38
C SER A 3 0.45 -4.53 8.50
N THR A 4 -0.58 -5.18 9.06
CA THR A 4 -1.87 -5.34 8.39
C THR A 4 -2.49 -3.98 8.04
N VAL A 5 -2.16 -2.93 8.81
CA VAL A 5 -2.54 -1.54 8.55
C VAL A 5 -2.13 -1.07 7.15
N VAL A 6 -1.03 -1.60 6.58
CA VAL A 6 -0.62 -1.29 5.21
C VAL A 6 -1.71 -1.73 4.24
N PHE A 7 -2.23 -2.95 4.37
CA PHE A 7 -3.29 -3.46 3.49
C PHE A 7 -4.63 -2.75 3.70
N GLU A 8 -4.98 -2.44 4.95
CA GLU A 8 -6.19 -1.68 5.29
C GLU A 8 -6.15 -0.27 4.69
N SER A 9 -4.99 0.39 4.78
CA SER A 9 -4.78 1.73 4.24
C SER A 9 -4.89 1.76 2.71
N MET A 10 -4.56 0.66 2.03
CA MET A 10 -4.69 0.59 0.57
C MET A 10 -6.14 0.77 0.11
N LEU A 11 -7.13 0.40 0.94
CA LEU A 11 -8.54 0.56 0.60
C LEU A 11 -8.97 2.04 0.48
N MET A 12 -8.16 2.98 0.99
CA MET A 12 -8.41 4.42 0.95
C MET A 12 -8.00 5.07 -0.38
N ASN A 13 -7.38 4.34 -1.31
CA ASN A 13 -6.90 4.87 -2.60
C ASN A 13 -5.94 6.08 -2.44
N THR A 14 -5.12 6.07 -1.39
CA THR A 14 -4.11 7.09 -1.10
C THR A 14 -2.72 6.43 -1.10
N PRO A 15 -1.67 7.08 -1.64
CA PRO A 15 -0.31 6.58 -1.55
C PRO A 15 0.10 6.27 -0.10
N ILE A 16 0.77 5.13 0.08
CA ILE A 16 1.23 4.67 1.38
C ILE A 16 2.74 4.78 1.43
N VAL A 17 3.24 5.31 2.54
CA VAL A 17 4.67 5.40 2.83
C VAL A 17 4.98 4.54 4.05
N ASN A 18 5.91 3.61 3.87
CA ASN A 18 6.42 2.73 4.91
C ASN A 18 7.83 3.19 5.31
N ILE A 19 8.02 3.58 6.56
CA ILE A 19 9.34 3.91 7.10
C ILE A 19 9.86 2.69 7.87
N ARG A 20 11.02 2.18 7.50
CA ARG A 20 11.70 1.07 8.16
C ARG A 20 12.61 1.63 9.26
N LEU A 21 12.31 1.28 10.50
CA LEU A 21 13.14 1.63 11.64
C LEU A 21 14.33 0.68 11.80
N GLN A 22 14.22 -0.52 11.23
CA GLN A 22 15.25 -1.55 11.26
C GLN A 22 15.57 -1.99 9.83
N ASN A 23 16.87 -2.14 9.55
CA ASN A 23 17.35 -2.61 8.26
C ASN A 23 17.27 -4.13 8.21
N ASN A 24 16.07 -4.62 7.93
CA ASN A 24 15.79 -6.03 7.78
C ASN A 24 15.98 -6.43 6.32
N SER A 25 16.56 -7.59 6.03
CA SER A 25 16.76 -8.06 4.65
C SER A 25 15.47 -8.55 3.98
N TRP A 26 14.36 -8.57 4.70
CA TRP A 26 13.08 -9.04 4.20
C TRP A 26 12.40 -7.96 3.36
N ILE A 27 12.04 -8.31 2.12
CA ILE A 27 11.33 -7.42 1.20
C ILE A 27 9.92 -7.97 1.03
N TYR A 28 8.92 -7.19 1.45
CA TYR A 28 7.51 -7.55 1.29
C TYR A 28 7.05 -7.35 -0.15
N ASP A 29 6.01 -8.09 -0.56
CA ASP A 29 5.56 -8.05 -1.95
C ASP A 29 5.04 -6.66 -2.36
N PHE A 30 4.43 -5.91 -1.45
CA PHE A 30 4.03 -4.52 -1.70
C PHE A 30 5.22 -3.57 -1.94
N GLU A 31 6.41 -3.93 -1.45
CA GLU A 31 7.65 -3.19 -1.71
C GLU A 31 8.22 -3.61 -3.06
N LYS A 32 8.21 -4.92 -3.37
CA LYS A 32 8.67 -5.46 -4.66
C LYS A 32 7.87 -4.92 -5.84
N THR A 33 6.56 -4.76 -5.67
CA THR A 33 5.66 -4.22 -6.70
C THR A 33 5.63 -2.69 -6.72
N GLU A 34 6.35 -2.04 -5.79
CA GLU A 34 6.33 -0.59 -5.59
C GLU A 34 4.92 -0.04 -5.31
N ALA A 35 4.01 -0.87 -4.81
CA ALA A 35 2.66 -0.44 -4.39
C ALA A 35 2.72 0.46 -3.14
N VAL A 36 3.74 0.26 -2.31
CA VAL A 36 4.04 1.08 -1.12
C VAL A 36 5.46 1.61 -1.24
N LEU A 37 5.60 2.93 -1.08
CA LEU A 37 6.90 3.57 -1.06
C LEU A 37 7.58 3.27 0.28
N THR A 38 8.70 2.55 0.23
CA THR A 38 9.43 2.15 1.42
C THR A 38 10.75 2.86 1.52
N PHE A 39 11.03 3.42 2.68
CA PHE A 39 12.26 4.15 2.96
C PHE A 39 12.85 3.71 4.30
N ASP A 40 14.17 3.74 4.41
CA ASP A 40 14.86 3.58 5.69
C ASP A 40 14.80 4.89 6.48
N TYR A 41 14.71 4.80 7.80
CA TYR A 41 14.56 5.99 8.66
C TYR A 41 15.74 6.96 8.57
N ASP A 42 16.91 6.49 8.15
CA ASP A 42 18.14 7.26 7.98
C ASP A 42 18.33 7.77 6.53
N SER A 43 17.34 7.58 5.67
CA SER A 43 17.34 8.06 4.29
C SER A 43 16.72 9.46 4.14
N ASN A 44 16.86 10.07 2.96
CA ASN A 44 16.27 11.36 2.60
C ASN A 44 14.77 11.26 2.25
N TYR A 45 13.99 10.50 3.02
CA TYR A 45 12.60 10.19 2.70
C TYR A 45 11.68 11.42 2.73
N GLN A 46 12.01 12.46 3.51
CA GLN A 46 11.16 13.66 3.61
C GLN A 46 11.05 14.39 2.26
N ILE A 47 12.15 14.43 1.50
CA ILE A 47 12.15 15.04 0.15
C ILE A 47 11.24 14.23 -0.78
N LYS A 48 11.31 12.90 -0.71
CA LYS A 48 10.48 12.01 -1.54
C LYS A 48 9.00 12.08 -1.19
N ILE A 49 8.67 12.18 0.10
CA ILE A 49 7.29 12.41 0.56
C ILE A 49 6.80 13.79 0.06
N SER A 50 7.62 14.83 0.17
CA SER A 50 7.27 16.16 -0.32
C SER A 50 6.97 16.14 -1.82
N GLU A 51 7.86 15.55 -2.62
CA GLU A 51 7.66 15.37 -4.06
C GLU A 51 6.35 14.63 -4.37
N LEU A 52 6.07 13.53 -3.67
CA LEU A 52 4.84 12.74 -3.84
C LEU A 52 3.56 13.55 -3.58
N ILE A 53 3.58 14.43 -2.58
CA ILE A 53 2.41 15.23 -2.20
C ILE A 53 2.24 16.44 -3.14
N THR A 54 3.34 17.00 -3.67
CA THR A 54 3.29 18.20 -4.53
C THR A 54 3.16 17.91 -6.02
N ASP A 55 3.53 16.71 -6.47
CA ASP A 55 3.51 16.30 -7.88
C ASP A 55 2.32 15.36 -8.13
N GLU A 56 1.24 15.92 -8.69
CA GLU A 56 0.02 15.18 -9.00
C GLU A 56 0.27 13.97 -9.92
N LYS A 57 1.22 14.08 -10.85
CA LYS A 57 1.54 12.98 -11.76
C LYS A 57 2.14 11.81 -10.96
N LYS A 58 3.13 12.09 -10.09
CA LYS A 58 3.72 11.06 -9.23
C LYS A 58 2.70 10.47 -8.26
N TYR A 59 1.83 11.30 -7.71
CA TYR A 59 0.74 10.85 -6.84
C TYR A 59 -0.14 9.83 -7.55
N ASN A 60 -0.63 10.17 -8.75
CA ASN A 60 -1.52 9.32 -9.53
C ASN A 60 -0.82 8.04 -10.03
N GLU A 61 0.46 8.12 -10.42
CA GLU A 61 1.27 6.95 -10.74
C GLU A 61 1.37 5.99 -9.55
N GLN A 62 1.55 6.52 -8.34
CA GLN A 62 1.62 5.70 -7.13
C GLN A 62 0.28 5.07 -6.77
N VAL A 63 -0.83 5.81 -6.92
CA VAL A 63 -2.18 5.25 -6.75
C VAL A 63 -2.43 4.11 -7.73
N GLY A 64 -2.04 4.25 -9.00
CA GLY A 64 -2.20 3.19 -9.99
C GLY A 64 -1.44 1.90 -9.67
N LYS A 65 -0.21 2.01 -9.11
CA LYS A 65 0.55 0.84 -8.62
C LYS A 65 -0.16 0.14 -7.47
N LEU A 66 -0.72 0.92 -6.54
CA LEU A 66 -1.46 0.43 -5.39
C LEU A 66 -2.76 -0.28 -5.82
N GLU A 67 -3.52 0.29 -6.74
CA GLU A 67 -4.75 -0.31 -7.27
C GLU A 67 -4.45 -1.64 -7.96
N LYS A 68 -3.42 -1.68 -8.82
CA LYS A 68 -2.99 -2.89 -9.49
C LYS A 68 -2.56 -3.99 -8.51
N PHE A 69 -1.89 -3.61 -7.42
CA PHE A 69 -1.54 -4.56 -6.37
C PHE A 69 -2.79 -5.09 -5.67
N LEU A 70 -3.73 -4.23 -5.31
CA LEU A 70 -4.98 -4.61 -4.66
C LEU A 70 -5.88 -5.52 -5.53
N GLU A 71 -5.91 -5.34 -6.84
CA GLU A 71 -6.69 -6.17 -7.76
C GLU A 71 -6.36 -7.66 -7.60
N PHE A 72 -5.10 -8.00 -7.31
CA PHE A 72 -4.68 -9.38 -7.06
C PHE A 72 -5.30 -9.96 -5.78
N TYR A 73 -5.47 -9.14 -4.73
CA TYR A 73 -5.90 -9.59 -3.39
C TYR A 73 -7.40 -9.44 -3.15
N LEU A 74 -8.11 -8.56 -3.88
CA LEU A 74 -9.50 -8.19 -3.61
C LEU A 74 -10.52 -8.90 -4.51
N VAL A 75 -10.46 -10.23 -4.59
CA VAL A 75 -11.39 -11.06 -5.39
C VAL A 75 -12.87 -10.88 -4.96
N ASN A 76 -13.14 -10.51 -3.70
CA ASN A 76 -14.50 -10.34 -3.14
C ASN A 76 -14.71 -8.96 -2.49
N ARG A 77 -14.43 -7.88 -3.22
CA ARG A 77 -14.57 -6.52 -2.68
C ARG A 77 -16.04 -6.22 -2.31
N LYS A 78 -16.25 -5.56 -1.15
CA LYS A 78 -17.53 -4.97 -0.66
C LYS A 78 -18.64 -5.93 -0.20
N CYS A 79 -18.68 -7.17 -0.67
CA CYS A 79 -19.76 -8.12 -0.34
C CYS A 79 -19.30 -9.26 0.59
N ALA A 80 -18.14 -9.14 1.25
CA ALA A 80 -17.57 -10.22 2.07
C ALA A 80 -18.54 -10.71 3.17
N SER A 81 -19.14 -9.79 3.93
CA SER A 81 -20.11 -10.15 4.99
C SER A 81 -21.39 -10.76 4.43
N GLU A 82 -21.88 -10.25 3.30
CA GLU A 82 -23.07 -10.78 2.63
C GLU A 82 -22.83 -12.21 2.10
N ASN A 83 -21.68 -12.43 1.45
CA ASN A 83 -21.27 -13.74 0.94
C ASN A 83 -21.06 -14.75 2.08
N LEU A 84 -20.51 -14.31 3.21
CA LEU A 84 -20.38 -15.15 4.39
C LEU A 84 -21.74 -15.61 4.89
N ILE A 85 -22.71 -14.70 5.05
CA ILE A 85 -24.07 -15.03 5.48
C ILE A 85 -24.71 -16.00 4.47
N LYS A 86 -24.60 -15.76 3.17
CA LYS A 86 -25.12 -16.65 2.12
C LYS A 86 -24.49 -18.05 2.12
N SER A 87 -23.24 -18.19 2.58
CA SER A 87 -22.56 -19.50 2.66
C SER A 87 -22.97 -20.33 3.87
N LEU A 88 -23.60 -19.72 4.88
CA LEU A 88 -24.03 -20.36 6.12
C LEU A 88 -25.51 -20.76 6.13
N LEU A 89 -26.27 -20.29 5.12
CA LEU A 89 -27.69 -20.58 4.90
C LEU A 89 -27.87 -21.63 3.81
#